data_AF-A0A662M077-F1
#
_entry.id   AF-A0A662M077-F1
#
_cell.length_a   1.000
_cell.length_b   1.000
_cell.length_c   1.000
_cell.angle_alpha   90.00
_cell.angle_beta   90.00
_cell.angle_gamma   90.00
#
_symmetry.space_group_name_H-M   'P 1'
#
loop_
_entity.id
_entity.type
_entity.pdbx_description
1 polymer ?
#
loop_
_entity_poly.entity_id
_entity_poly.type
_entity_poly.pdbx_seq_one_letter_code
_entity_poly.pdbx_strand_id
1 'polypeptide(L)'
;KNNSYDGISITEESNSNNISNNDIESGMSGIYVDSSNHQTISHNKITHFSKGIYLTECSDNTVASNDITNNVEGIFSYYATNNKIHCNNFISNENNARFAKFFHLGFLAPDIWRENYWDDWMGVGAKFIFGAIYVQTFGFIGLFIPWVEIDGHPAKEPYEWWKE
;
A
#
# COMPACT_ATOMS: atom_id res chain seq x y z
N LYS A 1 -14.38 -15.00 -16.26
CA LYS A 1 -12.99 -14.58 -16.01
C LYS A 1 -12.98 -13.56 -14.88
N ASN A 2 -13.36 -14.01 -13.68
CA ASN A 2 -13.42 -13.22 -12.45
C ASN A 2 -12.82 -14.14 -11.40
N ASN A 3 -11.49 -14.12 -11.25
CA ASN A 3 -10.81 -14.99 -10.29
C ASN A 3 -10.86 -14.31 -8.92
N SER A 4 -11.70 -14.85 -8.04
CA SER A 4 -12.03 -14.34 -6.72
C SER A 4 -10.99 -14.69 -5.63
N TYR A 5 -9.73 -14.89 -6.00
CA TYR A 5 -8.69 -15.29 -5.04
C TYR A 5 -7.62 -14.22 -4.94
N ASP A 6 -7.22 -13.95 -3.70
CA ASP A 6 -6.00 -13.21 -3.40
C ASP A 6 -4.78 -14.11 -3.71
N GLY A 7 -3.65 -13.53 -4.09
CA GLY A 7 -2.41 -14.27 -4.32
C GLY A 7 -1.86 -14.83 -3.01
N ILE A 8 -1.60 -13.94 -2.04
CA ILE A 8 -1.19 -14.26 -0.67
C ILE A 8 -2.12 -13.53 0.28
N SER A 9 -2.68 -14.24 1.27
CA SER A 9 -3.57 -13.67 2.28
C SER A 9 -3.01 -13.91 3.69
N ILE A 10 -2.95 -12.86 4.49
CA ILE A 10 -2.46 -12.85 5.86
C ILE A 10 -3.57 -12.28 6.73
N THR A 11 -4.19 -13.14 7.53
CA THR A 11 -5.38 -12.82 8.29
C THR A 11 -5.27 -13.41 9.71
N GLU A 12 -6.31 -13.22 10.52
CA GLU A 12 -6.45 -13.87 11.83
C GLU A 12 -5.31 -13.54 12.80
N GLU A 13 -4.91 -12.26 12.87
CA GLU A 13 -3.87 -11.77 13.80
C GLU A 13 -2.50 -12.43 13.59
N SER A 14 -2.23 -12.89 12.37
CA SER A 14 -0.96 -13.53 11.99
C SER A 14 0.16 -12.49 11.89
N ASN A 15 0.79 -12.17 13.01
CA ASN A 15 1.82 -11.12 13.09
C ASN A 15 3.23 -11.59 12.69
N SER A 16 4.06 -10.66 12.24
CA SER A 16 5.51 -10.85 12.08
C SER A 16 5.93 -11.90 11.04
N ASN A 17 5.21 -12.04 9.92
CA ASN A 17 5.65 -12.91 8.83
C ASN A 17 6.55 -12.16 7.83
N ASN A 18 7.35 -12.94 7.10
CA ASN A 18 8.16 -12.46 6.00
C ASN A 18 7.61 -13.01 4.68
N ILE A 19 7.24 -12.11 3.79
CA ILE A 19 6.69 -12.37 2.45
C ILE A 19 7.66 -11.76 1.47
N SER A 20 8.55 -12.58 0.94
CA SER A 20 9.57 -12.11 0.02
C SER A 20 9.88 -13.06 -1.11
N ASN A 21 10.38 -12.49 -2.20
CA ASN A 21 10.84 -13.22 -3.39
C ASN A 21 9.72 -14.01 -4.09
N ASN A 22 8.50 -13.46 -4.13
CA ASN A 22 7.38 -14.06 -4.84
C ASN A 22 7.12 -13.34 -6.17
N ASP A 23 6.77 -14.10 -7.22
CA ASP A 23 6.17 -13.58 -8.46
C ASP A 23 4.67 -13.91 -8.42
N ILE A 24 3.85 -12.89 -8.23
CA ILE A 24 2.41 -13.00 -7.97
C ILE A 24 1.68 -12.29 -9.09
N GLU A 25 0.79 -13.01 -9.79
CA GLU A 25 0.07 -12.47 -10.94
C GLU A 25 -1.44 -12.76 -10.90
N SER A 26 -2.23 -11.79 -11.39
CA SER A 26 -3.65 -11.91 -11.73
C SER A 26 -4.61 -12.35 -10.60
N GLY A 27 -5.49 -11.45 -10.17
CA GLY A 27 -6.54 -11.77 -9.21
C GLY A 27 -7.21 -10.53 -8.62
N MET A 28 -7.82 -10.70 -7.44
CA MET A 28 -8.46 -9.57 -6.74
C MET A 28 -7.42 -8.75 -5.97
N SER A 29 -6.71 -9.36 -5.03
CA SER A 29 -5.60 -8.73 -4.32
C SER A 29 -4.31 -9.55 -4.47
N GLY A 30 -3.17 -8.92 -4.73
CA GLY A 30 -1.90 -9.64 -4.86
C GLY A 30 -1.43 -10.15 -3.51
N ILE A 31 -1.16 -9.22 -2.59
CA ILE A 31 -0.92 -9.50 -1.17
C ILE A 31 -1.98 -8.79 -0.35
N TYR A 32 -2.81 -9.56 0.37
CA TYR A 32 -3.81 -9.06 1.29
C TYR A 32 -3.36 -9.25 2.73
N VAL A 33 -3.31 -8.16 3.50
CA VAL A 33 -3.03 -8.17 4.94
C VAL A 33 -4.23 -7.60 5.68
N ASP A 34 -4.87 -8.42 6.49
CA ASP A 34 -6.05 -8.07 7.27
C ASP A 34 -5.79 -8.29 8.75
N SER A 35 -5.98 -7.23 9.56
CA SER A 35 -5.95 -7.34 11.02
C SER A 35 -4.66 -8.00 11.55
N SER A 36 -3.55 -7.84 10.82
CA SER A 36 -2.28 -8.53 11.05
C SER A 36 -1.12 -7.54 10.90
N ASN A 37 -0.25 -7.46 11.89
CA ASN A 37 0.73 -6.39 12.07
C ASN A 37 2.16 -6.87 11.89
N HIS A 38 3.10 -5.95 11.72
CA HIS A 38 4.55 -6.23 11.68
C HIS A 38 4.99 -7.17 10.55
N GLN A 39 4.24 -7.26 9.45
CA GLN A 39 4.65 -8.01 8.26
C GLN A 39 5.86 -7.34 7.60
N THR A 40 6.75 -8.16 7.04
CA THR A 40 7.79 -7.71 6.13
C THR A 40 7.45 -8.20 4.73
N ILE A 41 7.02 -7.30 3.85
CA ILE A 41 6.69 -7.58 2.45
C ILE A 41 7.78 -6.97 1.59
N SER A 42 8.66 -7.80 1.01
CA SER A 42 9.79 -7.28 0.23
C SER A 42 10.22 -8.12 -0.95
N HIS A 43 10.80 -7.50 -1.97
CA HIS A 43 11.33 -8.23 -3.14
C HIS A 43 10.27 -9.10 -3.83
N ASN A 44 9.02 -8.66 -3.84
CA ASN A 44 7.95 -9.33 -4.57
C ASN A 44 7.67 -8.60 -5.88
N LYS A 45 7.34 -9.37 -6.91
CA LYS A 45 6.79 -8.87 -8.17
C LYS A 45 5.29 -9.12 -8.18
N ILE A 46 4.50 -8.06 -8.27
CA ILE A 46 3.05 -8.09 -8.08
C ILE A 46 2.38 -7.42 -9.27
N THR A 47 1.64 -8.21 -10.05
CA THR A 47 1.14 -7.74 -11.35
C THR A 47 -0.28 -8.16 -11.71
N HIS A 48 -1.03 -7.30 -12.40
CA HIS A 48 -2.38 -7.57 -12.91
C HIS A 48 -3.48 -7.86 -11.85
N PHE A 49 -3.42 -7.22 -10.69
CA PHE A 49 -4.46 -7.27 -9.66
C PHE A 49 -5.37 -6.04 -9.65
N SER A 50 -6.57 -6.18 -9.07
CA SER A 50 -7.36 -5.00 -8.70
C SER A 50 -6.67 -4.19 -7.59
N LYS A 51 -6.03 -4.87 -6.63
CA LYS A 51 -5.17 -4.25 -5.62
C LYS A 51 -3.86 -5.03 -5.55
N GLY A 52 -2.73 -4.41 -5.88
CA GLY A 52 -1.42 -5.06 -5.80
C GLY A 52 -1.14 -5.53 -4.38
N ILE A 53 -1.06 -4.57 -3.45
CA ILE A 53 -1.02 -4.85 -2.01
C ILE A 53 -2.20 -4.13 -1.35
N TYR A 54 -2.97 -4.88 -0.56
CA TYR A 54 -4.11 -4.38 0.18
C TYR A 54 -3.87 -4.54 1.68
N LEU A 55 -3.71 -3.42 2.38
CA LEU A 55 -3.50 -3.36 3.83
C LEU A 55 -4.81 -2.92 4.49
N THR A 56 -5.43 -3.80 5.28
CA THR A 56 -6.72 -3.55 5.95
C THR A 56 -6.59 -3.71 7.45
N GLU A 57 -7.00 -2.68 8.20
CA GLU A 57 -7.09 -2.71 9.67
C GLU A 57 -5.81 -3.23 10.37
N CYS A 58 -4.66 -2.91 9.77
CA CYS A 58 -3.35 -3.40 10.22
C CYS A 58 -2.36 -2.26 10.48
N SER A 59 -1.26 -2.56 11.13
CA SER A 59 -0.28 -1.55 11.52
C SER A 59 1.15 -2.06 11.53
N ASP A 60 2.08 -1.11 11.47
CA ASP A 60 3.51 -1.35 11.67
C ASP A 60 4.13 -2.33 10.67
N ASN A 61 3.56 -2.48 9.46
CA ASN A 61 4.13 -3.31 8.41
C ASN A 61 5.22 -2.58 7.65
N THR A 62 6.17 -3.33 7.09
CA THR A 62 7.20 -2.81 6.18
C THR A 62 6.95 -3.37 4.79
N VAL A 63 6.70 -2.48 3.82
CA VAL A 63 6.57 -2.79 2.39
C VAL A 63 7.75 -2.17 1.67
N ALA A 64 8.73 -3.00 1.28
CA ALA A 64 10.01 -2.52 0.81
C ALA A 64 10.51 -3.23 -0.45
N SER A 65 11.07 -2.50 -1.41
CA SER A 65 11.74 -3.11 -2.58
C SER A 65 10.85 -4.08 -3.37
N ASN A 66 9.57 -3.78 -3.54
CA ASN A 66 8.66 -4.56 -4.38
C ASN A 66 8.47 -3.92 -5.75
N ASP A 67 8.24 -4.74 -6.77
CA ASP A 67 7.81 -4.32 -8.10
C ASP A 67 6.29 -4.45 -8.22
N ILE A 68 5.58 -3.33 -8.11
CA ILE A 68 4.13 -3.27 -8.11
C ILE A 68 3.68 -2.66 -9.44
N THR A 69 3.27 -3.51 -10.38
CA THR A 69 3.10 -3.08 -11.78
C THR A 69 1.80 -3.55 -12.43
N ASN A 70 1.22 -2.73 -13.30
CA ASN A 70 0.01 -3.08 -14.06
C ASN A 70 -1.18 -3.52 -13.19
N ASN A 71 -1.34 -2.93 -12.01
CA ASN A 71 -2.52 -3.14 -11.14
C ASN A 71 -3.51 -1.98 -11.29
N VAL A 72 -4.79 -2.20 -10.95
CA VAL A 72 -5.74 -1.07 -10.87
C VAL A 72 -5.31 -0.15 -9.74
N GLU A 73 -5.02 -0.70 -8.56
CA GLU A 73 -4.44 0.02 -7.43
C GLU A 73 -3.11 -0.63 -7.06
N GLY A 74 -2.01 0.12 -7.01
CA GLY A 74 -0.72 -0.42 -6.60
C GLY A 74 -0.73 -0.81 -5.12
N ILE A 75 -0.92 0.18 -4.24
CA ILE A 75 -1.23 -0.03 -2.82
C ILE A 75 -2.55 0.64 -2.46
N PHE A 76 -3.41 -0.09 -1.76
CA PHE A 76 -4.51 0.50 -1.01
C PHE A 76 -4.34 0.25 0.48
N SER A 77 -4.25 1.32 1.25
CA SER A 77 -4.14 1.29 2.72
C SER A 77 -5.46 1.71 3.36
N TYR A 78 -6.24 0.75 3.85
CA TYR A 78 -7.60 0.94 4.36
C TYR A 78 -7.68 0.67 5.85
N TYR A 79 -7.88 1.73 6.63
CA TYR A 79 -7.82 1.73 8.10
C TYR A 79 -6.52 1.13 8.66
N ALA A 80 -5.50 0.97 7.82
CA ALA A 80 -4.18 0.59 8.24
C ALA A 80 -3.37 1.82 8.67
N THR A 81 -2.40 1.68 9.56
CA THR A 81 -1.68 2.84 10.12
C THR A 81 -0.20 2.55 10.34
N ASN A 82 0.64 3.60 10.29
CA ASN A 82 2.07 3.51 10.61
C ASN A 82 2.86 2.46 9.78
N ASN A 83 2.42 2.16 8.55
CA ASN A 83 3.16 1.26 7.68
C ASN A 83 4.31 2.01 7.02
N LYS A 84 5.48 1.38 6.92
CA LYS A 84 6.66 1.93 6.24
C LYS A 84 6.67 1.42 4.81
N ILE A 85 6.48 2.30 3.85
CA ILE A 85 6.40 1.97 2.43
C ILE A 85 7.54 2.67 1.71
N HIS A 86 8.59 1.92 1.37
CA HIS A 86 9.81 2.53 0.84
C HIS A 86 10.51 1.71 -0.23
N CYS A 87 11.25 2.38 -1.11
CA CYS A 87 12.05 1.72 -2.15
C CYS A 87 11.26 0.80 -3.09
N ASN A 88 9.93 0.96 -3.20
CA ASN A 88 9.12 0.18 -4.14
C ASN A 88 9.09 0.84 -5.52
N ASN A 89 8.88 0.02 -6.55
CA ASN A 89 8.63 0.47 -7.91
C ASN A 89 7.13 0.42 -8.21
N PHE A 90 6.50 1.59 -8.38
CA PHE A 90 5.13 1.71 -8.86
C PHE A 90 5.12 2.09 -10.34
N ILE A 91 4.72 1.14 -11.21
CA ILE A 91 4.83 1.31 -12.67
C ILE A 91 3.55 0.80 -13.37
N SER A 92 2.96 1.64 -14.20
CA SER A 92 1.78 1.36 -15.02
C SER A 92 0.56 0.91 -14.20
N ASN A 93 0.45 1.30 -12.93
CA ASN A 93 -0.80 1.09 -12.19
C ASN A 93 -1.80 2.20 -12.55
N GLU A 94 -3.09 1.89 -12.60
CA GLU A 94 -4.11 2.93 -12.86
C GLU A 94 -4.12 3.98 -11.75
N ASN A 95 -3.88 3.55 -10.51
CA ASN A 95 -3.57 4.39 -9.37
C ASN A 95 -2.42 3.76 -8.55
N ASN A 96 -1.27 4.43 -8.48
CA ASN A 96 -0.10 3.89 -7.79
C ASN A 96 -0.33 3.67 -6.28
N ALA A 97 -1.02 4.59 -5.61
CA ALA A 97 -1.34 4.45 -4.19
C ALA A 97 -2.53 5.31 -3.76
N ARG A 98 -3.35 4.77 -2.85
CA ARG A 98 -4.35 5.56 -2.11
C ARG A 98 -4.56 5.00 -0.70
N PHE A 99 -5.25 5.77 0.12
CA PHE A 99 -5.60 5.33 1.47
C PHE A 99 -7.00 5.78 1.89
N ALA A 100 -7.56 5.12 2.89
CA ALA A 100 -8.58 5.70 3.75
C ALA A 100 -8.24 5.36 5.20
N LYS A 101 -8.21 6.32 6.12
CA LYS A 101 -7.87 6.08 7.53
C LYS A 101 -9.05 6.33 8.44
N PHE A 102 -9.13 5.63 9.56
CA PHE A 102 -10.06 5.96 10.63
C PHE A 102 -9.44 7.05 11.52
N PHE A 103 -10.18 8.12 11.77
CA PHE A 103 -9.77 9.15 12.71
C PHE A 103 -10.08 8.71 14.14
N HIS A 104 -9.04 8.32 14.88
CA HIS A 104 -9.13 8.24 16.33
C HIS A 104 -8.93 9.65 16.90
N LEU A 105 -9.79 10.09 17.82
CA LEU A 105 -9.77 11.43 18.40
C LEU A 105 -8.36 11.82 18.88
N GLY A 106 -7.70 12.71 18.12
CA GLY A 106 -6.36 13.21 18.43
C GLY A 106 -5.18 12.38 17.87
N PHE A 107 -5.44 11.33 17.09
CA PHE A 107 -4.40 10.48 16.52
C PHE A 107 -4.67 10.19 15.03
N LEU A 108 -3.85 10.79 14.18
CA LEU A 108 -3.66 10.38 12.80
C LEU A 108 -2.31 9.66 12.74
N ALA A 109 -2.32 8.35 12.46
CA ALA A 109 -1.12 7.60 12.15
C ALA A 109 -1.08 7.33 10.64
N PRO A 110 -0.52 8.26 9.85
CA PRO A 110 -0.38 8.05 8.41
C PRO A 110 0.60 6.90 8.14
N ASP A 111 0.58 6.40 6.90
CA ASP A 111 1.71 5.60 6.43
C ASP A 111 2.90 6.52 6.13
N ILE A 112 4.09 5.94 6.21
CA ILE A 112 5.36 6.63 5.96
C ILE A 112 5.86 6.21 4.59
N TRP A 113 5.78 7.12 3.63
CA TRP A 113 6.23 6.92 2.26
C TRP A 113 7.59 7.57 2.06
N ARG A 114 8.55 6.82 1.51
CA ARG A 114 9.89 7.34 1.26
C ARG A 114 10.60 6.60 0.15
N GLU A 115 11.29 7.30 -0.73
CA GLU A 115 12.21 6.66 -1.68
C GLU A 115 11.50 5.64 -2.58
N ASN A 116 10.19 5.76 -2.81
CA ASN A 116 9.53 4.93 -3.82
C ASN A 116 9.73 5.56 -5.21
N TYR A 117 9.85 4.72 -6.23
CA TYR A 117 9.77 5.15 -7.62
C TYR A 117 8.30 5.18 -8.04
N TRP A 118 7.89 6.28 -8.67
CA TRP A 118 6.54 6.50 -9.14
C TRP A 118 6.61 6.94 -10.61
N ASP A 119 6.06 6.13 -11.51
CA ASP A 119 6.05 6.45 -12.94
C ASP A 119 5.18 7.67 -13.31
N ASP A 120 4.29 8.07 -12.40
CA ASP A 120 3.42 9.25 -12.51
C ASP A 120 3.93 10.48 -11.73
N TRP A 121 5.10 10.40 -11.10
CA TRP A 121 5.68 11.55 -10.40
C TRP A 121 6.33 12.53 -11.38
N MET A 122 6.11 13.82 -11.15
CA MET A 122 6.57 14.91 -12.03
C MET A 122 8.10 15.12 -12.05
N GLY A 123 8.87 14.30 -11.32
CA GLY A 123 10.33 14.41 -11.23
C GLY A 123 10.86 15.58 -10.39
N VAL A 124 9.97 16.34 -9.74
CA VAL A 124 10.33 17.48 -8.89
C VAL A 124 9.46 17.54 -7.63
N GLY A 125 10.10 17.83 -6.48
CA GLY A 125 9.43 17.98 -5.19
C GLY A 125 8.92 16.65 -4.62
N ALA A 126 7.84 16.74 -3.86
CA ALA A 126 7.22 15.60 -3.21
C ALA A 126 6.19 14.91 -4.10
N LYS A 127 5.97 13.61 -3.92
CA LYS A 127 4.83 12.88 -4.49
C LYS A 127 3.69 12.88 -3.49
N PHE A 128 2.51 13.32 -3.94
CA PHE A 128 1.28 13.28 -3.16
C PHE A 128 0.54 11.97 -3.38
N ILE A 129 0.12 11.37 -2.26
CA ILE A 129 -0.76 10.19 -2.21
C ILE A 129 -2.10 10.69 -1.69
N PHE A 130 -3.15 10.57 -2.51
CA PHE A 130 -4.47 11.07 -2.14
C PHE A 130 -5.32 9.97 -1.48
N GLY A 131 -6.08 10.36 -0.49
CA GLY A 131 -6.94 9.45 0.25
C GLY A 131 -8.05 10.18 1.00
N ALA A 132 -8.60 9.51 2.01
CA ALA A 132 -9.63 10.09 2.86
C ALA A 132 -9.41 9.74 4.33
N ILE A 133 -9.84 10.63 5.22
CA ILE A 133 -9.97 10.36 6.64
C ILE A 133 -11.45 10.17 6.95
N TYR A 134 -11.81 8.99 7.45
CA TYR A 134 -13.12 8.70 7.99
C TYR A 134 -13.22 9.23 9.42
N VAL A 135 -14.20 10.10 9.67
CA VAL A 135 -14.51 10.62 11.00
C VAL A 135 -15.91 10.13 11.39
N GLN A 136 -15.98 9.35 12.46
CA GLN A 136 -17.27 9.00 13.06
C GLN A 136 -17.85 10.23 13.77
N THR A 137 -19.03 10.69 13.34
CA THR A 137 -19.74 11.79 14.03
C THR A 137 -20.58 11.23 15.17
N PHE A 138 -21.13 12.10 16.05
CA PHE A 138 -22.01 11.70 17.16
C PHE A 138 -23.33 11.11 16.62
N GLY A 139 -23.31 9.87 16.12
CA GLY A 139 -24.42 9.17 15.49
C GLY A 139 -23.99 8.05 14.52
N PHE A 140 -24.91 7.59 13.66
CA PHE A 140 -24.65 6.56 12.63
C PHE A 140 -24.06 7.12 11.32
N ILE A 141 -23.72 8.40 11.28
CA ILE A 141 -23.20 9.06 10.08
C ILE A 141 -21.68 9.22 10.23
N GLY A 142 -20.93 8.69 9.27
CA GLY A 142 -19.50 8.97 9.12
C GLY A 142 -19.25 9.94 7.99
N LEU A 143 -18.23 10.79 8.12
CA LEU A 143 -17.79 11.71 7.07
C LEU A 143 -16.43 11.27 6.54
N PHE A 144 -16.28 11.21 5.22
CA PHE A 144 -14.99 11.06 4.57
C PHE A 144 -14.46 12.45 4.20
N ILE A 145 -13.37 12.84 4.84
CA ILE A 145 -12.66 14.09 4.59
C ILE A 145 -11.52 13.78 3.62
N PRO A 146 -11.47 14.36 2.40
CA PRO A 146 -10.33 14.21 1.51
C PRO A 146 -9.03 14.61 2.21
N TRP A 147 -7.98 13.81 2.02
CA TRP A 147 -6.70 14.00 2.69
C TRP A 147 -5.53 13.61 1.81
N VAL A 148 -4.33 13.94 2.27
CA VAL A 148 -3.08 13.69 1.54
C VAL A 148 -2.00 13.15 2.47
N GLU A 149 -1.31 12.13 2.01
CA GLU A 149 -0.03 11.67 2.54
C GLU A 149 1.06 11.98 1.49
N ILE A 150 2.32 12.01 1.93
CA ILE A 150 3.42 12.52 1.10
C ILE A 150 4.60 11.54 1.13
N ASP A 151 5.09 11.17 -0.06
CA ASP A 151 6.47 10.71 -0.23
C ASP A 151 7.35 11.93 -0.48
N GLY A 152 8.13 12.30 0.54
CA GLY A 152 8.98 13.49 0.51
C GLY A 152 10.27 13.31 -0.28
N HIS A 153 10.66 12.06 -0.58
CA HIS A 153 11.90 11.74 -1.28
C HIS A 153 11.69 10.68 -2.38
N PRO A 154 10.88 10.96 -3.43
CA PRO A 154 10.70 10.00 -4.51
C PRO A 154 12.01 9.62 -5.21
N ALA A 155 12.13 8.37 -5.62
CA ALA A 155 13.27 7.88 -6.39
C ALA A 155 13.20 8.39 -7.83
N LYS A 156 14.36 8.70 -8.42
CA LYS A 156 14.46 9.22 -9.80
C LYS A 156 14.40 8.13 -10.86
N GLU A 157 14.82 6.93 -10.50
CA GLU A 157 14.90 5.77 -11.39
C GLU A 157 14.32 4.55 -10.66
N PRO A 158 13.74 3.58 -11.39
CA PRO A 158 13.30 2.33 -10.79
C PRO A 158 14.47 1.56 -10.17
N TYR A 159 14.20 0.85 -9.09
CA TYR A 159 15.14 -0.06 -8.46
C TYR A 159 15.26 -1.36 -9.26
N GLU A 160 16.45 -1.96 -9.31
CA GLU A 160 16.72 -3.25 -9.96
C GLU A 160 17.18 -4.30 -8.95
N TRP A 161 16.41 -4.50 -7.88
CA TRP A 161 16.79 -5.33 -6.73
C TRP A 161 16.97 -6.83 -7.06
N TRP A 162 16.52 -7.30 -8.23
CA TRP A 162 16.70 -8.69 -8.70
C TRP A 162 18.04 -8.95 -9.42
N LYS A 163 18.89 -7.93 -9.55
CA LYS A 163 20.21 -8.03 -10.17
C LYS A 163 21.36 -8.21 -9.17
N GLU A 164 21.08 -8.14 -7.88
CA GLU A 164 22.02 -8.38 -6.78
C GLU A 164 21.98 -9.84 -6.30
#